data_AF-A0A3S4SCC2-F1
#
_entry.id   AF-A0A3S4SCC2-F1
#
_cell.length_a   1.000
_cell.length_b   1.000
_cell.length_c   1.000
_cell.angle_alpha   90.00
_cell.angle_beta   90.00
_cell.angle_gamma   90.00
#
_symmetry.space_group_name_H-M   'P 1'
#
loop_
_entity.id
_entity.type
_entity.pdbx_description
1 polymer ?
#
loop_
_entity_poly.entity_id
_entity_poly.type
_entity_poly.pdbx_seq_one_letter_code
_entity_poly.pdbx_strand_id
1 'polypeptide(L)'
;MSSEADEPGPTEWGASPTGVGPWPGELPEDPRYDPELLRDGDTRNVVDPYRYWTREAIIADIDRRRHPLHIAIENFGNDANIGGVVRTANAFAVDTVHIVGRRRWNRRGAMVTDRYQRLRHHDTTAELLDFAAAAGLTVVAVDNVPGAVRLEHTELPRECLLVFGQEGPGITPETAAGAATVVSIAQFGSTRSINASVAAGIAMHRWITQWGDLNHAW
;
A
#
# COMPACT_ATOMS: atom_id res chain seq x y z
N MET A 1 -11.40 -34.82 24.81
CA MET A 1 -11.55 -33.40 24.42
C MET A 1 -10.14 -32.85 24.33
N SER A 2 -9.56 -32.92 23.13
CA SER A 2 -8.21 -32.42 22.85
C SER A 2 -8.30 -30.91 22.68
N SER A 3 -7.48 -30.16 23.39
CA SER A 3 -7.46 -28.70 23.39
C SER A 3 -6.87 -28.17 22.08
N GLU A 4 -7.71 -27.61 21.23
CA GLU A 4 -7.34 -26.64 20.17
C GLU A 4 -6.91 -25.31 20.82
N ALA A 5 -5.75 -25.29 21.48
CA ALA A 5 -5.24 -24.06 22.10
C ALA A 5 -3.72 -24.03 21.97
N ASP A 6 -3.24 -23.40 20.88
CA ASP A 6 -2.03 -22.56 20.76
C ASP A 6 -1.57 -22.31 19.30
N GLU A 7 -2.45 -22.41 18.28
CA GLU A 7 -2.06 -21.89 16.96
C GLU A 7 -2.17 -20.36 16.97
N PRO A 8 -1.06 -19.64 16.68
CA PRO A 8 -1.09 -18.19 16.63
C PRO A 8 -2.18 -17.72 15.65
N GLY A 9 -2.94 -16.70 16.05
CA GLY A 9 -3.91 -16.05 15.17
C GLY A 9 -3.25 -15.51 13.90
N PRO A 10 -4.03 -15.19 12.86
CA PRO A 10 -3.50 -14.76 11.55
C PRO A 10 -2.46 -13.62 11.65
N THR A 11 -2.66 -12.72 12.63
CA THR A 11 -1.84 -11.52 12.90
C THR A 11 -0.87 -11.68 14.07
N GLU A 12 -0.74 -12.87 14.66
CA GLU A 12 0.15 -13.13 15.78
C GLU A 12 1.57 -13.44 15.27
N TRP A 13 2.23 -12.38 14.81
CA TRP A 13 3.66 -12.39 14.47
C TRP A 13 4.47 -12.66 15.75
N GLY A 14 5.33 -13.68 15.73
CA GLY A 14 5.92 -14.32 16.90
C GLY A 14 6.61 -13.41 17.92
N ALA A 15 6.98 -14.00 19.07
CA ALA A 15 7.36 -13.33 20.31
C ALA A 15 8.55 -12.33 20.26
N SER A 16 9.24 -12.16 19.13
CA SER A 16 10.43 -11.30 19.02
C SER A 16 10.27 -10.18 17.99
N PRO A 17 10.28 -8.89 18.39
CA PRO A 17 10.20 -7.74 17.49
C PRO A 17 11.40 -7.61 16.53
N THR A 18 12.45 -8.43 16.69
CA THR A 18 13.77 -8.27 16.06
C THR A 18 14.05 -9.31 14.96
N GLY A 19 13.07 -10.12 14.57
CA GLY A 19 13.22 -11.18 13.57
C GLY A 19 13.62 -12.53 14.17
N VAL A 20 14.08 -13.44 13.31
CA VAL A 20 14.39 -14.84 13.65
C VAL A 20 15.88 -15.14 13.45
N GLY A 21 16.43 -16.04 14.27
CA GLY A 21 17.80 -16.53 14.13
C GLY A 21 17.99 -17.48 12.95
N PRO A 22 19.16 -18.13 12.82
CA PRO A 22 19.39 -19.15 11.81
C PRO A 22 18.33 -20.26 11.79
N TRP A 23 18.11 -20.85 10.62
CA TRP A 23 17.15 -21.92 10.43
C TRP A 23 17.45 -23.11 11.35
N PRO A 24 16.47 -23.57 12.15
CA PRO A 24 16.69 -24.69 13.04
C PRO A 24 16.62 -26.01 12.25
N GLY A 25 17.68 -26.82 12.35
CA GLY A 25 17.69 -28.19 11.83
C GLY A 25 18.11 -28.30 10.36
N GLU A 26 17.47 -29.23 9.64
CA GLU A 26 17.81 -29.56 8.25
C GLU A 26 17.37 -28.44 7.30
N LEU A 27 18.25 -28.05 6.39
CA LEU A 27 18.00 -26.96 5.45
C LEU A 27 16.95 -27.38 4.40
N PRO A 28 15.94 -26.53 4.12
CA PRO A 28 14.96 -26.82 3.09
C PRO A 28 15.58 -26.79 1.69
N GLU A 29 15.12 -27.68 0.81
CA GLU A 29 15.51 -27.72 -0.61
C GLU A 29 14.66 -26.78 -1.50
N ASP A 30 13.66 -26.11 -0.93
CA ASP A 30 12.74 -25.24 -1.67
C ASP A 30 13.46 -23.97 -2.17
N PRO A 31 13.45 -23.69 -3.49
CA PRO A 31 14.18 -22.57 -4.09
C PRO A 31 13.66 -21.19 -3.68
N ARG A 32 12.50 -21.11 -3.00
CA ARG A 32 12.00 -19.86 -2.43
C ARG A 32 12.85 -19.38 -1.26
N TYR A 33 13.55 -20.29 -0.57
CA TYR A 33 14.36 -19.94 0.60
C TYR A 33 15.72 -19.40 0.18
N ASP A 34 16.15 -18.34 0.88
CA ASP A 34 17.43 -17.68 0.69
C ASP A 34 18.49 -18.36 1.58
N PRO A 35 19.57 -18.94 1.00
CA PRO A 35 20.60 -19.63 1.76
C PRO A 35 21.33 -18.76 2.79
N GLU A 36 21.46 -17.45 2.55
CA GLU A 36 22.11 -16.54 3.50
C GLU A 36 21.21 -16.29 4.69
N LEU A 37 19.91 -16.06 4.46
CA LEU A 37 18.94 -15.87 5.53
C LEU A 37 18.74 -17.14 6.36
N LEU A 38 18.75 -18.32 5.73
CA LEU A 38 18.72 -19.59 6.45
C LEU A 38 19.94 -19.75 7.37
N ARG A 39 21.13 -19.33 6.91
CA ARG A 39 22.38 -19.46 7.67
C ARG A 39 22.54 -18.44 8.79
N ASP A 40 22.18 -17.19 8.54
CA ASP A 40 22.46 -16.06 9.45
C ASP A 40 21.24 -15.60 10.26
N GLY A 41 20.05 -16.02 9.85
CA GLY A 41 18.78 -15.53 10.37
C GLY A 41 18.18 -14.40 9.53
N ASP A 42 16.90 -14.11 9.79
CA ASP A 42 16.12 -13.13 9.04
C ASP A 42 15.56 -12.04 9.96
N THR A 43 16.19 -10.86 9.90
CA THR A 43 15.81 -9.67 10.67
C THR A 43 14.92 -8.68 9.89
N ARG A 44 14.49 -9.04 8.67
CA ARG A 44 13.69 -8.15 7.81
C ARG A 44 12.32 -7.87 8.43
N ASN A 45 11.70 -6.76 8.05
CA ASN A 45 10.33 -6.45 8.49
C ASN A 45 9.30 -7.12 7.55
N VAL A 46 9.20 -8.45 7.64
CA VAL A 46 8.25 -9.28 6.90
C VAL A 46 7.43 -10.12 7.89
N VAL A 47 6.23 -10.51 7.47
CA VAL A 47 5.39 -11.45 8.23
C VAL A 47 6.06 -12.82 8.32
N ASP A 48 5.76 -13.58 9.36
CA ASP A 48 6.44 -14.84 9.67
C ASP A 48 6.42 -15.89 8.55
N PRO A 49 5.32 -16.06 7.79
CA PRO A 49 5.27 -16.95 6.64
C PRO A 49 6.27 -16.63 5.52
N TYR A 50 6.79 -15.40 5.46
CA TYR A 50 7.79 -14.96 4.49
C TYR A 50 9.22 -14.97 5.03
N ARG A 51 9.43 -15.41 6.28
CA ARG A 51 10.77 -15.51 6.85
C ARG A 51 11.62 -16.45 6.02
N TYR A 52 12.87 -16.05 5.84
CA TYR A 52 13.88 -16.74 5.03
C TYR A 52 13.59 -16.80 3.53
N TRP A 53 12.42 -16.36 3.04
CA TRP A 53 12.16 -16.36 1.61
C TRP A 53 12.98 -15.28 0.91
N THR A 54 13.43 -15.60 -0.30
CA THR A 54 13.98 -14.61 -1.24
C THR A 54 12.95 -13.51 -1.48
N ARG A 55 13.44 -12.31 -1.79
CA ARG A 55 12.57 -11.17 -2.08
C ARG A 55 11.64 -11.48 -3.26
N GLU A 56 12.18 -12.14 -4.28
CA GLU A 56 11.48 -12.48 -5.52
C GLU A 56 10.33 -13.46 -5.24
N ALA A 57 10.54 -14.44 -4.35
CA ALA A 57 9.48 -15.35 -3.93
C ALA A 57 8.35 -14.63 -3.19
N ILE A 58 8.68 -13.68 -2.31
CA ILE A 58 7.68 -12.86 -1.59
C ILE A 58 6.87 -12.02 -2.58
N ILE A 59 7.54 -11.34 -3.53
CA ILE A 59 6.86 -10.54 -4.56
C ILE A 59 5.93 -11.42 -5.39
N ALA A 60 6.41 -12.57 -5.86
CA ALA A 60 5.63 -13.48 -6.68
C ALA A 60 4.39 -14.02 -5.95
N ASP A 61 4.50 -14.28 -4.64
CA ASP A 61 3.36 -14.71 -3.83
C ASP A 61 2.34 -13.59 -3.61
N ILE A 62 2.77 -12.39 -3.24
CA ILE A 62 1.88 -11.22 -3.09
C ILE A 62 1.17 -10.93 -4.42
N ASP A 63 1.87 -11.01 -5.55
CA ASP A 63 1.35 -10.74 -6.89
C ASP A 63 0.15 -11.63 -7.27
N ARG A 64 0.00 -12.82 -6.66
CA ARG A 64 -1.15 -13.70 -6.88
C ARG A 64 -2.44 -13.23 -6.21
N ARG A 65 -2.32 -12.32 -5.25
CA ARG A 65 -3.42 -11.87 -4.38
C ARG A 65 -3.55 -10.35 -4.31
N ARG A 66 -2.86 -9.62 -5.18
CA ARG A 66 -2.99 -8.16 -5.24
C ARG A 66 -4.41 -7.77 -5.61
N HIS A 67 -4.90 -6.73 -4.95
CA HIS A 67 -6.18 -6.14 -5.25
C HIS A 67 -6.06 -5.22 -6.46
N PRO A 68 -7.12 -5.09 -7.31
CA PRO A 68 -7.15 -4.17 -8.46
C PRO A 68 -7.32 -2.69 -8.03
N LEU A 69 -6.68 -2.35 -6.91
CA LEU A 69 -6.60 -1.01 -6.35
C LEU A 69 -5.23 -0.47 -6.69
N HIS A 70 -5.19 0.72 -7.27
CA HIS A 70 -3.98 1.48 -7.53
C HIS A 70 -3.99 2.76 -6.72
N ILE A 71 -2.80 3.24 -6.34
CA ILE A 71 -2.64 4.47 -5.56
C ILE A 71 -1.69 5.39 -6.29
N ALA A 72 -2.05 6.66 -6.48
CA ALA A 72 -1.15 7.69 -6.97
C ALA A 72 -0.90 8.77 -5.92
N ILE A 73 0.35 9.21 -5.84
CA ILE A 73 0.74 10.37 -5.03
C ILE A 73 1.50 11.39 -5.88
N GLU A 74 1.01 12.62 -5.88
CA GLU A 74 1.66 13.75 -6.56
C GLU A 74 2.89 14.22 -5.75
N ASN A 75 4.07 14.09 -6.35
CA ASN A 75 5.37 14.43 -5.74
C ASN A 75 5.97 15.68 -6.41
N PHE A 76 5.35 16.85 -6.24
CA PHE A 76 5.87 18.11 -6.80
C PHE A 76 6.68 18.94 -5.78
N GLY A 77 6.76 18.49 -4.52
CA GLY A 77 7.16 19.31 -3.38
C GLY A 77 7.79 18.47 -2.26
N ASN A 78 7.05 18.26 -1.17
CA ASN A 78 7.49 17.47 -0.01
C ASN A 78 7.16 15.98 -0.19
N ASP A 79 8.15 15.13 0.01
CA ASP A 79 8.08 13.68 -0.21
C ASP A 79 7.91 12.86 1.09
N ALA A 80 7.79 13.51 2.26
CA ALA A 80 7.79 12.87 3.57
C ALA A 80 6.69 11.80 3.74
N ASN A 81 5.56 11.93 3.02
CA ASN A 81 4.41 11.04 3.15
C ASN A 81 4.50 9.80 2.24
N ILE A 82 5.33 9.83 1.19
CA ILE A 82 5.33 8.79 0.14
C ILE A 82 5.71 7.42 0.73
N GLY A 83 6.69 7.38 1.64
CA GLY A 83 7.07 6.12 2.29
C GLY A 83 5.96 5.48 3.10
N GLY A 84 5.18 6.27 3.83
CA GLY A 84 4.03 5.76 4.58
C GLY A 84 2.96 5.20 3.65
N VAL A 85 2.65 5.90 2.54
CA VAL A 85 1.72 5.44 1.51
C VAL A 85 2.17 4.10 0.90
N VAL A 86 3.45 3.99 0.53
CA VAL A 86 4.03 2.75 -0.04
C VAL A 86 3.93 1.58 0.95
N ARG A 87 4.22 1.83 2.23
CA ARG A 87 4.12 0.81 3.28
C ARG A 87 2.69 0.33 3.46
N THR A 88 1.73 1.25 3.56
CA THR A 88 0.32 0.92 3.72
C THR A 88 -0.25 0.21 2.50
N ALA A 89 0.14 0.64 1.29
CA ALA A 89 -0.25 -0.02 0.05
C ALA A 89 0.22 -1.48 -0.01
N ASN A 90 1.46 -1.76 0.42
CA ASN A 90 1.95 -3.13 0.49
C ASN A 90 1.19 -3.97 1.52
N ALA A 91 0.91 -3.41 2.70
CA ALA A 91 0.15 -4.09 3.75
C ALA A 91 -1.26 -4.50 3.27
N PHE A 92 -1.91 -3.65 2.48
CA PHE A 92 -3.20 -3.94 1.85
C PHE A 92 -3.09 -4.67 0.51
N ALA A 93 -1.91 -5.16 0.10
CA ALA A 93 -1.70 -5.82 -1.18
C ALA A 93 -2.26 -5.04 -2.40
N VAL A 94 -2.17 -3.70 -2.38
CA VAL A 94 -2.47 -2.82 -3.52
C VAL A 94 -1.67 -3.26 -4.74
N ASP A 95 -2.26 -3.20 -5.93
CA ASP A 95 -1.58 -3.57 -7.18
C ASP A 95 -0.29 -2.76 -7.35
N THR A 96 -0.43 -1.45 -7.61
CA THR A 96 0.69 -0.57 -7.91
C THR A 96 0.55 0.78 -7.19
N VAL A 97 1.69 1.29 -6.69
CA VAL A 97 1.81 2.69 -6.25
C VAL A 97 2.48 3.50 -7.35
N HIS A 98 1.82 4.56 -7.76
CA HIS A 98 2.23 5.50 -8.78
C HIS A 98 2.77 6.78 -8.13
N ILE A 99 3.97 7.18 -8.54
CA ILE A 99 4.62 8.41 -8.08
C ILE A 99 4.66 9.37 -9.26
N VAL A 100 4.01 10.52 -9.13
CA VAL A 100 3.90 11.51 -10.21
C VAL A 100 4.86 12.67 -9.95
N GLY A 101 5.56 13.14 -10.99
CA GLY A 101 6.46 14.28 -10.88
C GLY A 101 7.87 13.88 -10.45
N ARG A 102 8.36 14.35 -9.30
CA ARG A 102 9.75 14.09 -8.90
C ARG A 102 9.99 12.59 -8.69
N ARG A 103 11.03 12.06 -9.34
CA ARG A 103 11.44 10.64 -9.22
C ARG A 103 12.00 10.29 -7.85
N ARG A 104 12.71 11.24 -7.23
CA ARG A 104 13.30 11.06 -5.91
C ARG A 104 12.25 11.36 -4.84
N TRP A 105 12.18 10.47 -3.86
CA TRP A 105 11.29 10.60 -2.72
C TRP A 105 11.91 9.96 -1.47
N ASN A 106 11.40 10.33 -0.29
CA ASN A 106 11.91 9.88 1.00
C ASN A 106 11.37 8.49 1.35
N ARG A 107 12.27 7.50 1.26
CA ARG A 107 11.94 6.08 1.51
C ARG A 107 11.93 5.68 2.97
N ARG A 108 12.30 6.56 3.89
CA ARG A 108 12.44 6.22 5.32
C ARG A 108 11.13 5.66 5.89
N GLY A 109 10.00 6.28 5.55
CA GLY A 109 8.68 5.82 6.01
C GLY A 109 8.26 4.46 5.44
N ALA A 110 8.87 4.02 4.33
CA ALA A 110 8.56 2.73 3.71
C ALA A 110 9.13 1.56 4.49
N MET A 111 10.10 1.75 5.40
CA MET A 111 10.70 0.67 6.19
C MET A 111 11.19 -0.51 5.32
N VAL A 112 11.80 -0.21 4.16
CA VAL A 112 12.29 -1.19 3.17
C VAL A 112 11.17 -1.95 2.43
N THR A 113 9.91 -1.71 2.77
CA THR A 113 8.75 -2.31 2.10
C THR A 113 8.62 -1.89 0.63
N ASP A 114 9.25 -0.79 0.22
CA ASP A 114 9.36 -0.38 -1.18
C ASP A 114 10.00 -1.46 -2.08
N ARG A 115 10.76 -2.38 -1.48
CA ARG A 115 11.34 -3.53 -2.20
C ARG A 115 10.30 -4.58 -2.60
N TYR A 116 9.18 -4.71 -1.89
CA TYR A 116 8.15 -5.72 -2.15
C TYR A 116 6.91 -5.14 -2.84
N GLN A 117 6.84 -3.83 -3.00
CA GLN A 117 5.72 -3.14 -3.65
C GLN A 117 6.02 -2.84 -5.12
N ARG A 118 5.02 -3.00 -5.99
CA ARG A 118 5.11 -2.50 -7.36
C ARG A 118 5.04 -0.97 -7.34
N LEU A 119 6.10 -0.35 -7.86
CA LEU A 119 6.19 1.10 -8.00
C LEU A 119 6.25 1.46 -9.48
N ARG A 120 5.45 2.45 -9.88
CA ARG A 120 5.52 3.04 -11.21
C ARG A 120 5.69 4.54 -11.09
N HIS A 121 6.51 5.10 -11.95
CA HIS A 121 6.74 6.54 -12.00
C HIS A 121 6.14 7.12 -13.28
N HIS A 122 5.60 8.33 -13.15
CA HIS A 122 5.08 9.13 -14.26
C HIS A 122 5.63 10.55 -14.14
N ASP A 123 6.04 11.16 -15.24
CA ASP A 123 6.59 12.52 -15.22
C ASP A 123 5.47 13.56 -15.03
N THR A 124 4.26 13.27 -15.49
CA THR A 124 3.11 14.19 -15.44
C THR A 124 1.81 13.53 -14.99
N THR A 125 0.85 14.33 -14.52
CA THR A 125 -0.51 13.88 -14.21
C THR A 125 -1.22 13.34 -15.46
N ALA A 126 -0.97 13.92 -16.63
CA ALA A 126 -1.54 13.43 -17.89
C ALA A 126 -1.13 11.98 -18.19
N GLU A 127 0.16 11.65 -18.05
CA GLU A 127 0.66 10.27 -18.22
C GLU A 127 0.03 9.28 -17.24
N LEU A 128 -0.22 9.71 -16.00
CA LEU A 128 -0.93 8.89 -15.02
C LEU A 128 -2.37 8.60 -15.47
N LEU A 129 -3.09 9.63 -15.94
CA LEU A 129 -4.47 9.49 -16.39
C LEU A 129 -4.57 8.62 -17.65
N ASP A 130 -3.63 8.76 -18.58
CA ASP A 130 -3.52 7.89 -19.76
C ASP A 130 -3.30 6.43 -19.37
N PHE A 131 -2.42 6.18 -18.39
CA PHE A 131 -2.23 4.85 -17.84
C PHE A 131 -3.52 4.30 -17.22
N ALA A 132 -4.22 5.10 -16.41
CA ALA A 132 -5.46 4.69 -15.75
C ALA A 132 -6.52 4.28 -16.79
N ALA A 133 -6.70 5.10 -17.84
CA ALA A 133 -7.61 4.80 -18.93
C ALA A 133 -7.23 3.50 -19.66
N ALA A 134 -5.95 3.32 -20.00
CA ALA A 134 -5.46 2.13 -20.68
C ALA A 134 -5.58 0.85 -19.82
N ALA A 135 -5.46 0.99 -18.51
CA ALA A 135 -5.58 -0.12 -17.55
C ALA A 135 -7.04 -0.39 -17.12
N GLY A 136 -8.02 0.40 -17.59
CA GLY A 136 -9.42 0.26 -17.20
C GLY A 136 -9.70 0.66 -15.75
N LEU A 137 -8.91 1.57 -15.18
CA LEU A 137 -9.03 2.03 -13.80
C LEU A 137 -9.89 3.28 -13.72
N THR A 138 -10.91 3.26 -12.85
CA THR A 138 -11.68 4.46 -12.54
C THR A 138 -10.86 5.38 -11.61
N VAL A 139 -10.62 6.61 -12.03
CA VAL A 139 -9.86 7.59 -11.24
C VAL A 139 -10.76 8.21 -10.18
N VAL A 140 -10.32 8.16 -8.91
CA VAL A 140 -10.97 8.80 -7.76
C VAL A 140 -9.95 9.69 -7.08
N ALA A 141 -10.21 11.01 -7.04
CA ALA A 141 -9.33 11.93 -6.34
C ALA A 141 -9.74 12.04 -4.86
N VAL A 142 -8.76 12.16 -3.96
CA VAL A 142 -9.01 12.29 -2.52
C VAL A 142 -8.50 13.66 -2.05
N ASP A 143 -9.42 14.59 -1.81
CA ASP A 143 -9.10 15.94 -1.34
C ASP A 143 -10.32 16.66 -0.71
N ASN A 144 -10.05 17.72 0.06
CA ASN A 144 -11.03 18.59 0.69
C ASN A 144 -11.33 19.83 -0.18
N VAL A 145 -11.82 19.61 -1.40
CA VAL A 145 -12.20 20.69 -2.35
C VAL A 145 -13.72 20.86 -2.44
N PRO A 146 -14.23 22.04 -2.84
CA PRO A 146 -15.65 22.24 -3.09
C PRO A 146 -16.19 21.21 -4.09
N GLY A 147 -17.34 20.60 -3.77
CA GLY A 147 -17.98 19.56 -4.58
C GLY A 147 -17.55 18.13 -4.26
N ALA A 148 -16.53 17.93 -3.41
CA ALA A 148 -16.14 16.59 -2.97
C ALA A 148 -17.25 15.92 -2.15
N VAL A 149 -17.54 14.65 -2.45
CA VAL A 149 -18.51 13.83 -1.71
C VAL A 149 -17.83 13.15 -0.51
N ARG A 150 -18.61 12.70 0.48
CA ARG A 150 -18.05 12.06 1.68
C ARG A 150 -17.57 10.64 1.37
N LEU A 151 -16.31 10.33 1.65
CA LEU A 151 -15.74 8.99 1.49
C LEU A 151 -16.57 7.96 2.27
N GLU A 152 -17.05 8.33 3.45
CA GLU A 152 -17.82 7.47 4.36
C GLU A 152 -19.14 6.99 3.75
N HIS A 153 -19.70 7.73 2.79
CA HIS A 153 -20.95 7.38 2.11
C HIS A 153 -20.75 6.99 0.64
N THR A 154 -19.51 6.95 0.18
CA THR A 154 -19.19 6.66 -1.22
C THR A 154 -18.84 5.17 -1.38
N GLU A 155 -19.41 4.53 -2.38
CA GLU A 155 -18.94 3.24 -2.89
C GLU A 155 -17.79 3.50 -3.84
N LEU A 156 -16.59 3.01 -3.50
CA LEU A 156 -15.43 3.15 -4.37
C LEU A 156 -15.51 2.09 -5.48
N PRO A 157 -15.14 2.39 -6.72
CA PRO A 157 -15.07 1.37 -7.76
C PRO A 157 -14.05 0.28 -7.39
N ARG A 158 -14.34 -0.96 -7.77
CA ARG A 158 -13.43 -2.09 -7.51
C ARG A 158 -12.09 -1.89 -8.22
N GLU A 159 -12.11 -1.68 -9.53
CA GLU A 159 -10.93 -1.33 -10.34
C GLU A 159 -10.73 0.19 -10.34
N CYS A 160 -9.95 0.70 -9.40
CA CYS A 160 -9.75 2.15 -9.27
C CYS A 160 -8.31 2.57 -9.02
N LEU A 161 -8.06 3.83 -9.38
CA LEU A 161 -6.87 4.57 -9.02
C LEU A 161 -7.27 5.68 -8.04
N LEU A 162 -6.85 5.57 -6.77
CA LEU A 162 -7.00 6.64 -5.80
C LEU A 162 -5.85 7.63 -5.94
N VAL A 163 -6.14 8.90 -6.22
CA VAL A 163 -5.12 9.95 -6.43
C VAL A 163 -5.09 10.89 -5.22
N PHE A 164 -3.91 11.02 -4.62
CA PHE A 164 -3.64 11.93 -3.51
C PHE A 164 -2.78 13.09 -3.99
N GLY A 165 -3.28 14.30 -3.75
CA GLY A 165 -2.60 15.52 -4.12
C GLY A 165 -1.39 15.84 -3.24
N GLN A 166 -0.70 16.92 -3.60
CA GLN A 166 0.42 17.42 -2.82
C GLN A 166 -0.04 18.03 -1.49
N GLU A 167 0.73 17.81 -0.43
CA GLU A 167 0.53 18.47 0.86
C GLU A 167 0.57 20.00 0.72
N GLY A 168 -0.52 20.66 1.15
CA GLY A 168 -0.72 22.10 1.00
C GLY A 168 -1.69 22.43 -0.14
N PRO A 169 -1.25 22.44 -1.41
CA PRO A 169 -2.11 22.80 -2.54
C PRO A 169 -3.26 21.84 -2.81
N GLY A 170 -3.15 20.57 -2.38
CA GLY A 170 -4.12 19.53 -2.70
C GLY A 170 -3.87 18.92 -4.08
N ILE A 171 -4.92 18.36 -4.68
CA ILE A 171 -4.91 17.80 -6.03
C ILE A 171 -4.79 18.90 -7.08
N THR A 172 -4.09 18.59 -8.17
CA THR A 172 -4.03 19.48 -9.33
C THR A 172 -5.41 19.64 -10.02
N PRO A 173 -5.68 20.78 -10.69
CA PRO A 173 -6.88 20.94 -11.52
C PRO A 173 -7.02 19.84 -12.57
N GLU A 174 -5.91 19.37 -13.13
CA GLU A 174 -5.85 18.27 -14.08
C GLU A 174 -6.32 16.96 -13.45
N THR A 175 -5.86 16.63 -12.23
CA THR A 175 -6.34 15.48 -11.47
C THR A 175 -7.84 15.60 -11.18
N ALA A 176 -8.32 16.77 -10.76
CA ALA A 176 -9.74 16.99 -10.47
C ALA A 176 -10.62 16.83 -11.73
N ALA A 177 -10.15 17.30 -12.88
CA ALA A 177 -10.86 17.17 -14.16
C ALA A 177 -10.85 15.74 -14.71
N GLY A 178 -9.77 14.97 -14.46
CA GLY A 178 -9.63 13.58 -14.88
C GLY A 178 -10.30 12.56 -13.96
N ALA A 179 -10.69 12.95 -12.74
CA ALA A 179 -11.32 12.07 -11.77
C ALA A 179 -12.82 11.91 -12.06
N ALA A 180 -13.31 10.67 -11.98
CA ALA A 180 -14.74 10.38 -12.07
C ALA A 180 -15.51 10.92 -10.85
N THR A 181 -14.84 10.99 -9.70
CA THR A 181 -15.36 11.63 -8.50
C THR A 181 -14.22 12.11 -7.61
N VAL A 182 -14.51 13.14 -6.80
CA VAL A 182 -13.62 13.62 -5.75
C VAL A 182 -14.25 13.31 -4.40
N VAL A 183 -13.52 12.61 -3.54
CA VAL A 183 -13.96 12.25 -2.20
C VAL A 183 -13.19 13.00 -1.13
N SER A 184 -13.86 13.34 -0.04
CA SER A 184 -13.29 13.97 1.15
C SER A 184 -13.56 13.11 2.38
N ILE A 185 -12.60 13.07 3.30
CA ILE A 185 -12.75 12.38 4.59
C ILE A 185 -13.44 13.35 5.57
N ALA A 186 -14.43 12.86 6.31
CA ALA A 186 -15.09 13.65 7.34
C ALA A 186 -14.08 14.10 8.43
N GLN A 187 -14.10 15.39 8.74
CA GLN A 187 -13.24 16.00 9.75
C GLN A 187 -14.10 16.81 10.72
N PHE A 188 -13.80 16.69 12.01
CA PHE A 188 -14.54 17.35 13.10
C PHE A 188 -13.65 18.26 13.96
N GLY A 189 -12.35 18.32 13.65
CA GLY A 189 -11.36 19.12 14.37
C GLY A 189 -11.10 20.49 13.75
N SER A 190 -10.11 21.19 14.29
CA SER A 190 -9.70 22.53 13.86
C SER A 190 -8.62 22.56 12.76
N THR A 191 -8.03 21.41 12.43
CA THR A 191 -7.05 21.33 11.33
C THR A 191 -7.71 21.53 9.97
N ARG A 192 -6.94 22.03 9.00
CA ARG A 192 -7.40 22.18 7.62
C ARG A 192 -7.43 20.85 6.86
N SER A 193 -6.60 19.89 7.27
CA SER A 193 -6.48 18.60 6.58
C SER A 193 -5.88 17.52 7.48
N ILE A 194 -6.11 16.27 7.08
CA ILE A 194 -5.44 15.07 7.58
C ILE A 194 -4.11 14.92 6.83
N ASN A 195 -3.07 14.42 7.51
CA ASN A 195 -1.81 14.04 6.86
C ASN A 195 -2.05 13.13 5.64
N ALA A 196 -1.37 13.38 4.53
CA ALA A 196 -1.62 12.67 3.26
C ALA A 196 -1.42 11.15 3.37
N SER A 197 -0.41 10.67 4.11
CA SER A 197 -0.22 9.23 4.32
C SER A 197 -1.34 8.60 5.14
N VAL A 198 -1.88 9.33 6.11
CA VAL A 198 -3.02 8.87 6.92
C VAL A 198 -4.30 8.87 6.09
N ALA A 199 -4.54 9.92 5.30
CA ALA A 199 -5.68 9.98 4.38
C ALA A 199 -5.65 8.82 3.38
N ALA A 200 -4.47 8.50 2.84
CA ALA A 200 -4.28 7.36 1.96
C ALA A 200 -4.60 6.03 2.65
N GLY A 201 -4.16 5.84 3.90
CA GLY A 201 -4.52 4.66 4.67
C GLY A 201 -6.02 4.53 4.93
N ILE A 202 -6.70 5.62 5.26
CA ILE A 202 -8.17 5.62 5.46
C ILE A 202 -8.90 5.25 4.18
N ALA A 203 -8.52 5.84 3.05
CA ALA A 203 -9.14 5.59 1.76
C ALA A 203 -8.87 4.17 1.24
N MET A 204 -7.64 3.66 1.39
CA MET A 204 -7.32 2.26 1.10
C MET A 204 -8.14 1.31 1.97
N HIS A 205 -8.19 1.56 3.28
CA HIS A 205 -8.97 0.72 4.19
C HIS A 205 -10.46 0.76 3.84
N ARG A 206 -11.01 1.91 3.46
CA ARG A 206 -12.39 2.01 2.95
C ARG A 206 -12.61 1.08 1.76
N TRP A 207 -11.71 1.07 0.79
CA TRP A 207 -11.77 0.14 -0.34
C TRP A 207 -11.71 -1.32 0.13
N ILE A 208 -10.80 -1.64 1.05
CA ILE A 208 -10.68 -3.00 1.63
C ILE A 208 -11.98 -3.45 2.30
N THR A 209 -12.65 -2.57 3.05
CA THR A 209 -13.94 -2.93 3.67
C THR A 209 -15.06 -3.21 2.66
N GLN A 210 -14.93 -2.72 1.42
CA GLN A 210 -15.93 -2.93 0.36
C GLN A 210 -15.61 -4.14 -0.51
N TRP A 211 -14.33 -4.38 -0.80
CA TRP A 211 -13.91 -5.31 -1.85
C TRP A 211 -12.84 -6.33 -1.43
N GLY A 212 -12.19 -6.14 -0.28
CA GLY A 212 -11.16 -7.04 0.21
C GLY A 212 -11.76 -8.37 0.66
N ASP A 213 -11.14 -9.48 0.27
CA ASP A 213 -11.50 -10.78 0.81
C ASP A 213 -10.79 -10.99 2.15
N LEU A 214 -11.52 -10.70 3.23
CA LEU A 214 -10.98 -10.74 4.60
C LEU A 214 -10.66 -12.16 5.07
N ASN A 215 -11.13 -13.21 4.38
CA ASN A 215 -10.76 -14.59 4.72
C ASN A 215 -9.31 -14.92 4.32
N HIS A 216 -8.73 -14.12 3.43
CA HIS A 216 -7.33 -14.21 3.01
C HIS A 216 -6.46 -13.11 3.67
N ALA A 217 -7.01 -12.39 4.66
CA ALA A 217 -6.23 -11.49 5.47
C ALA A 217 -5.32 -12.29 6.41
N TRP A 218 -4.07 -11.83 6.50
CA TRP A 218 -3.14 -12.27 7.52
C TRP A 218 -3.35 -11.39 8.73
#